data_AF-A0A9C7RN34-F1
#
_entry.id   AF-A0A9C7RN34-F1
#
_cell.length_a   1.000
_cell.length_b   1.000
_cell.length_c   1.000
_cell.angle_alpha   90.00
_cell.angle_beta   90.00
_cell.angle_gamma   90.00
#
_symmetry.space_group_name_H-M   'P 1'
#
loop_
_entity.id
_entity.type
_entity.pdbx_description
1 polymer ?
#
loop_
_entity_poly.entity_id
_entity_poly.type
_entity_poly.pdbx_seq_one_letter_code
_entity_poly.pdbx_strand_id
1 'polypeptide(L)'
;MKALLLIIPILVLPLLVKSGFFITIMSLFFINSLAAMGLNLIMGYAGQISIGQAAFMGIGAYTSSLLTMRLSLPLPLSILCGTLLAAFLGLFLGFPSLRLSGFYLAIVTLGFGVAVEQILGAWEGLTGGYIGIRNIPSFGSDLLNYYVVSITFFIILLIVMNLTKGRTGRAWKSLRESEIASRVFGVNLTKYKVLAFVLGSALAGLAGSFYAHVIGYISPTDFGLARSLDLLAMVVIGGLGTISGSILGAFLYTVLPFMLSRTQFSLSVLFGALLVLTILFMPRGLAYYARIFYYKYLEIPFVWWERRRKRIEGKVLHTSSGLVHYVEKGSGTVPLVFVHGNWGSWRWFKPLFDVVENSRYRLIAADLPGFGSSDKPKRPINLENYAKELEEILDKLNLKECVLIGHSMGTSIITKLASRRRDLAKKLVFISPSPIKGYRTPKESFPLLSLYRNSFSLVEGLIYPIIKDRKLARELVKDALRMDPRGFLENPKALSEDLTE
;
A
#
# COMPACT_ATOMS: atom_id res chain seq x y z
N MET A 1 4.19 11.76 0.75
CA MET A 1 3.69 12.46 1.96
C MET A 1 3.74 11.59 3.22
N LYS A 2 3.00 10.48 3.35
CA LYS A 2 3.02 9.66 4.59
C LYS A 2 4.42 9.08 4.95
N ALA A 3 5.25 8.72 3.96
CA ALA A 3 6.63 8.24 4.21
C ALA A 3 7.58 9.35 4.70
N LEU A 4 7.41 10.60 4.25
CA LEU A 4 8.21 11.75 4.72
C LEU A 4 7.92 12.09 6.19
N LEU A 5 6.71 11.85 6.66
CA LEU A 5 6.34 12.05 8.07
C LEU A 5 7.02 11.05 9.01
N LEU A 6 7.46 9.88 8.51
CA LEU A 6 8.21 8.89 9.29
C LEU A 6 9.72 9.16 9.31
N ILE A 7 10.23 9.93 8.33
CA ILE A 7 11.66 10.25 8.20
C ILE A 7 12.14 11.18 9.32
N ILE A 8 11.33 12.19 9.67
CA ILE A 8 11.70 13.24 10.62
C ILE A 8 11.90 12.70 12.05
N PRO A 9 10.97 11.92 12.64
CA PRO A 9 11.15 11.41 14.00
C PRO A 9 12.36 10.47 14.13
N ILE A 10 12.61 9.70 13.07
CA ILE A 10 13.71 8.74 13.03
C ILE A 10 15.06 9.45 12.95
N LEU A 11 15.21 10.48 12.12
CA LEU A 11 16.45 11.26 12.06
C LEU A 11 16.75 12.04 13.35
N VAL A 12 15.71 12.40 14.11
CA VAL A 12 15.83 13.12 15.38
C VAL A 12 16.07 12.18 16.58
N LEU A 13 15.81 10.88 16.41
CA LEU A 13 15.88 9.87 17.47
C LEU A 13 17.24 9.80 18.21
N PRO A 14 18.41 9.90 17.54
CA PRO A 14 19.70 9.92 18.24
C PRO A 14 19.93 11.16 19.12
N LEU A 15 19.21 12.26 18.88
CA LEU A 15 19.30 13.46 19.72
C LEU A 15 18.61 13.25 21.08
N LEU A 16 17.63 12.34 21.13
CA LEU A 16 16.89 11.99 22.34
C LEU A 16 17.55 10.84 23.12
N VAL A 17 18.22 9.91 22.41
CA VAL A 17 18.84 8.73 23.03
C VAL A 17 20.37 8.78 22.84
N LYS A 18 21.10 9.09 23.91
CA LYS A 18 22.56 9.27 23.91
C LYS A 18 23.39 7.98 24.04
N SER A 19 22.77 6.80 24.04
CA SER A 19 23.49 5.53 24.17
C SER A 19 24.05 5.04 22.83
N GLY A 20 25.38 4.94 22.69
CA GLY A 20 26.04 4.44 21.47
C GLY A 20 25.64 3.01 21.10
N PHE A 21 25.42 2.15 22.10
CA PHE A 21 24.91 0.80 21.89
C PHE A 21 23.52 0.82 21.22
N PHE A 22 22.60 1.64 21.72
CA PHE A 22 21.27 1.76 21.14
C PHE A 22 21.31 2.31 19.71
N ILE A 23 22.19 3.29 19.44
CA ILE A 23 22.41 3.83 18.09
C ILE A 23 22.86 2.72 17.13
N THR A 24 23.79 1.86 17.57
CA THR A 24 24.26 0.71 16.78
C THR A 24 23.13 -0.29 16.50
N ILE A 25 22.31 -0.62 17.49
CA ILE A 25 21.12 -1.48 17.30
C ILE A 25 20.15 -0.88 16.27
N MET A 26 19.94 0.44 16.29
CA MET A 26 19.11 1.09 15.28
C MET A 26 19.74 1.09 13.89
N SER A 27 21.06 1.23 13.78
CA SER A 27 21.78 1.05 12.50
C SER A 27 21.59 -0.37 11.96
N LEU A 28 21.69 -1.39 12.82
CA LEU A 28 21.42 -2.79 12.46
C LEU A 28 19.97 -3.02 12.02
N PHE A 29 19.01 -2.30 12.61
CA PHE A 29 17.61 -2.35 12.17
C PHE A 29 17.47 -1.90 10.71
N PHE A 30 18.10 -0.79 10.32
CA PHE A 30 18.06 -0.33 8.93
C PHE A 30 18.79 -1.27 7.98
N ILE A 31 19.93 -1.82 8.39
CA ILE A 31 20.69 -2.82 7.63
C ILE A 31 19.84 -4.07 7.39
N ASN A 32 19.23 -4.62 8.44
CA ASN A 32 18.33 -5.77 8.34
C ASN A 32 17.11 -5.45 7.48
N SER A 33 16.58 -4.24 7.55
CA SER A 33 15.47 -3.79 6.72
C SER A 33 15.86 -3.75 5.23
N LEU A 34 17.08 -3.34 4.88
CA LEU A 34 17.60 -3.40 3.50
C LEU A 34 17.68 -4.85 3.00
N ALA A 35 18.31 -5.74 3.78
CA ALA A 35 18.45 -7.14 3.41
C ALA A 35 17.09 -7.85 3.27
N ALA A 36 16.19 -7.64 4.23
CA ALA A 36 14.83 -8.18 4.21
C ALA A 36 13.99 -7.59 3.07
N MET A 37 14.18 -6.31 2.73
CA MET A 37 13.52 -5.70 1.57
C MET A 37 14.03 -6.31 0.25
N GLY A 38 15.33 -6.59 0.14
CA GLY A 38 15.91 -7.31 -0.98
C GLY A 38 15.30 -8.71 -1.17
N LEU A 39 15.23 -9.49 -0.09
CA LEU A 39 14.62 -10.82 -0.14
C LEU A 39 13.13 -10.74 -0.48
N ASN A 40 12.43 -9.74 0.06
CA ASN A 40 11.02 -9.55 -0.22
C ASN A 40 10.75 -9.16 -1.68
N LEU A 41 11.69 -8.49 -2.38
CA LEU A 41 11.56 -8.29 -3.83
C LEU A 41 11.58 -9.61 -4.60
N ILE A 42 12.52 -10.50 -4.28
CA ILE A 42 12.69 -11.81 -4.92
C ILE A 42 11.50 -12.73 -4.59
N MET A 43 11.29 -12.98 -3.30
CA MET A 43 10.32 -13.97 -2.86
C MET A 43 8.92 -13.39 -2.70
N GLY A 44 8.80 -12.23 -2.06
CA GLY A 44 7.51 -11.64 -1.75
C GLY A 44 6.82 -10.99 -2.94
N TYR A 45 7.54 -10.26 -3.80
CA TYR A 45 6.96 -9.59 -4.97
C TYR A 45 7.01 -10.46 -6.22
N ALA A 46 8.16 -11.05 -6.56
CA ALA A 46 8.31 -11.83 -7.79
C ALA A 46 7.94 -13.32 -7.64
N GLY A 47 7.74 -13.82 -6.40
CA GLY A 47 7.30 -15.20 -6.15
C GLY A 47 8.40 -16.25 -6.25
N GLN A 48 9.67 -15.85 -6.22
CA GLN A 48 10.80 -16.76 -6.36
C GLN A 48 11.33 -17.15 -4.98
N ILE A 49 11.19 -18.42 -4.60
CA ILE A 49 11.69 -18.90 -3.31
C ILE A 49 13.23 -18.83 -3.33
N SER A 50 13.80 -18.17 -2.33
CA SER A 50 15.25 -18.00 -2.18
C SER A 50 15.66 -18.09 -0.72
N ILE A 51 16.68 -18.91 -0.43
CA ILE A 51 17.27 -19.14 0.89
C ILE A 51 18.78 -18.83 0.86
N GLY A 52 19.24 -18.05 -0.12
CA GLY A 52 20.65 -17.68 -0.30
C GLY A 52 20.96 -16.20 -0.03
N GLN A 53 20.04 -15.45 0.59
CA GLN A 53 20.16 -13.99 0.71
C GLN A 53 21.40 -13.56 1.52
N ALA A 54 21.77 -14.31 2.55
CA ALA A 54 22.92 -13.97 3.39
C ALA A 54 24.25 -14.09 2.62
N ALA A 55 24.37 -14.97 1.62
CA ALA A 55 25.59 -15.03 0.81
C ALA A 55 25.83 -13.75 0.02
N PHE A 56 24.77 -13.13 -0.54
CA PHE A 56 24.91 -11.82 -1.18
C PHE A 56 25.31 -10.73 -0.20
N MET A 57 24.84 -10.83 1.05
CA MET A 57 25.26 -9.96 2.15
C MET A 57 26.75 -10.15 2.45
N GLY A 58 27.21 -11.40 2.56
CA GLY A 58 28.63 -11.73 2.76
C GLY A 58 29.52 -11.24 1.62
N ILE A 59 29.11 -11.44 0.36
CA ILE A 59 29.84 -10.93 -0.81
C ILE A 59 30.03 -9.42 -0.72
N GLY A 60 28.97 -8.66 -0.40
CA GLY A 60 29.06 -7.22 -0.20
C GLY A 60 30.00 -6.84 0.94
N ALA A 61 29.83 -7.47 2.10
CA ALA A 61 30.62 -7.24 3.31
C ALA A 61 32.12 -7.47 3.08
N TYR A 62 32.50 -8.62 2.53
CA TYR A 62 33.90 -8.95 2.26
C TYR A 62 34.49 -8.05 1.17
N THR A 63 33.74 -7.78 0.11
CA THR A 63 34.24 -6.93 -0.98
C THR A 63 34.50 -5.52 -0.50
N SER A 64 33.55 -4.87 0.20
CA SER A 64 33.75 -3.50 0.68
C SER A 64 34.87 -3.41 1.71
N SER A 65 34.98 -4.41 2.59
CA SER A 65 36.05 -4.47 3.61
C SER A 65 37.43 -4.61 2.97
N LEU A 66 37.58 -5.54 2.02
CA LEU A 66 38.87 -5.79 1.35
C LEU A 66 39.32 -4.60 0.51
N LEU A 67 38.40 -3.97 -0.23
CA LEU A 67 38.69 -2.77 -1.01
C LEU A 67 39.13 -1.60 -0.12
N THR A 68 38.48 -1.43 1.02
CA THR A 68 38.81 -0.35 1.97
C THR A 68 40.14 -0.62 2.68
N MET A 69 40.41 -1.86 3.09
CA MET A 69 41.58 -2.19 3.90
C MET A 69 42.85 -2.44 3.09
N ARG A 70 42.74 -3.10 1.93
CA ARG A 70 43.92 -3.47 1.13
C ARG A 70 44.24 -2.44 0.04
N LEU A 71 43.22 -1.82 -0.55
CA LEU A 71 43.40 -0.86 -1.64
C LEU A 71 43.17 0.59 -1.17
N SER A 72 42.89 0.81 0.12
CA SER A 72 42.65 2.13 0.71
C SER A 72 41.60 2.95 -0.06
N LEU A 73 40.64 2.27 -0.71
CA LEU A 73 39.60 2.94 -1.47
C LEU A 73 38.66 3.71 -0.54
N PRO A 74 38.14 4.88 -0.97
CA PRO A 74 37.16 5.62 -0.20
C PRO A 74 35.94 4.75 0.13
N LEU A 75 35.54 4.78 1.40
CA LEU A 75 34.52 3.86 1.94
C LEU A 75 33.19 3.86 1.15
N PRO A 76 32.62 5.00 0.69
CA PRO A 76 31.43 4.99 -0.17
C PRO A 76 31.62 4.24 -1.49
N LEU A 77 32.81 4.32 -2.09
CA LEU A 77 33.12 3.64 -3.34
C LEU A 77 33.28 2.13 -3.11
N SER A 78 33.93 1.74 -2.02
CA SER A 78 34.05 0.33 -1.61
C SER A 78 32.68 -0.33 -1.39
N ILE A 79 31.75 0.38 -0.73
CA ILE A 79 30.35 -0.09 -0.55
C ILE A 79 29.64 -0.23 -1.90
N LEU A 80 29.81 0.73 -2.80
CA LEU A 80 29.21 0.67 -4.14
C LEU A 80 29.74 -0.54 -4.92
N CYS A 81 31.05 -0.78 -4.91
CA CYS A 81 31.66 -1.94 -5.57
C CYS A 81 31.15 -3.26 -4.98
N GLY A 82 31.05 -3.39 -3.65
CA GLY A 82 30.47 -4.57 -3.00
C GLY A 82 29.00 -4.80 -3.39
N THR A 83 28.22 -3.72 -3.45
CA THR A 83 26.82 -3.74 -3.89
C THR A 83 26.69 -4.20 -5.35
N LEU A 84 27.53 -3.66 -6.24
CA LEU A 84 27.54 -4.01 -7.67
C LEU A 84 27.99 -5.45 -7.91
N LEU A 85 28.97 -5.94 -7.16
CA LEU A 85 29.40 -7.34 -7.26
C LEU A 85 28.29 -8.30 -6.81
N ALA A 86 27.60 -7.99 -5.71
CA ALA A 86 26.44 -8.77 -5.28
C ALA A 86 25.31 -8.75 -6.33
N ALA A 87 25.04 -7.59 -6.95
CA ALA A 87 24.08 -7.45 -8.03
C ALA A 87 24.46 -8.28 -9.27
N PHE A 88 25.74 -8.27 -9.63
CA PHE A 88 26.30 -9.05 -10.73
C PHE A 88 26.17 -10.55 -10.47
N LEU A 89 26.54 -11.04 -9.29
CA LEU A 89 26.33 -12.45 -8.94
C LEU A 89 24.83 -12.81 -8.83
N GLY A 90 23.99 -11.86 -8.44
CA GLY A 90 22.53 -11.97 -8.52
C GLY A 90 22.02 -12.17 -9.95
N LEU A 91 22.66 -11.57 -10.96
CA LEU A 91 22.35 -11.81 -12.37
C LEU A 91 22.59 -13.29 -12.73
N PHE A 92 23.72 -13.85 -12.29
CA PHE A 92 24.04 -15.27 -12.53
C PHE A 92 23.02 -16.19 -11.89
N LEU A 93 22.65 -15.95 -10.62
CA LEU A 93 21.64 -16.75 -9.93
C LEU A 93 20.21 -16.52 -10.47
N GLY A 94 19.99 -15.38 -11.12
CA GLY A 94 18.78 -15.08 -11.86
C GLY A 94 18.57 -16.00 -13.07
N PHE A 95 19.63 -16.52 -13.70
CA PHE A 95 19.49 -17.43 -14.84
C PHE A 95 18.91 -18.81 -14.47
N PRO A 96 19.40 -19.53 -13.43
CA PRO A 96 18.76 -20.75 -12.92
C PRO A 96 17.27 -20.56 -12.60
N SER A 97 16.89 -19.37 -12.12
CA SER A 97 15.48 -19.04 -11.80
C SER A 97 14.54 -19.03 -13.01
N LEU A 98 15.08 -19.05 -14.23
CA LEU A 98 14.32 -19.17 -15.47
C LEU A 98 13.93 -20.62 -15.79
N ARG A 99 14.73 -21.58 -15.31
CA ARG A 99 14.55 -23.01 -15.56
C ARG A 99 13.97 -23.76 -14.36
N LEU A 100 14.20 -23.24 -13.15
CA LEU A 100 13.77 -23.84 -11.89
C LEU A 100 12.70 -22.97 -11.22
N SER A 101 11.73 -23.61 -10.58
CA SER A 101 10.67 -22.94 -9.83
C SER A 101 10.44 -23.63 -8.47
N GLY A 102 9.82 -22.89 -7.56
CA GLY A 102 9.45 -23.41 -6.23
C GLY A 102 10.64 -23.96 -5.45
N PHE A 103 10.50 -25.17 -4.95
CA PHE A 103 11.46 -25.82 -4.06
C PHE A 103 12.82 -26.09 -4.72
N TYR A 104 12.86 -26.38 -6.02
CA TYR A 104 14.12 -26.59 -6.75
C TYR A 104 15.00 -25.34 -6.77
N LEU A 105 14.39 -24.16 -6.95
CA LEU A 105 15.11 -22.90 -6.87
C LEU A 105 15.62 -22.64 -5.44
N ALA A 106 14.81 -22.98 -4.44
CA ALA A 106 15.21 -22.86 -3.03
C ALA A 106 16.49 -23.67 -2.74
N ILE A 107 16.55 -24.93 -3.17
CA ILE A 107 17.75 -25.79 -3.01
C ILE A 107 18.98 -25.16 -3.68
N VAL A 108 18.84 -24.65 -4.92
CA VAL A 108 19.97 -24.02 -5.62
C VAL A 108 20.46 -22.78 -4.89
N THR A 109 19.55 -21.94 -4.40
CA THR A 109 19.93 -20.73 -3.63
C THR A 109 20.55 -21.07 -2.27
N LEU A 110 20.11 -22.15 -1.62
CA LEU A 110 20.71 -22.67 -0.40
C LEU A 110 22.13 -23.19 -0.67
N GLY A 111 22.30 -23.98 -1.74
CA GLY A 111 23.61 -24.48 -2.16
C GLY A 111 24.58 -23.36 -2.49
N PHE A 112 24.11 -22.30 -3.18
CA PHE A 112 24.88 -21.08 -3.37
C PHE A 112 25.28 -20.42 -2.04
N GLY A 113 24.33 -20.33 -1.10
CA GLY A 113 24.56 -19.82 0.24
C GLY A 113 25.73 -20.52 0.95
N VAL A 114 25.63 -21.84 1.02
CA VAL A 114 26.66 -22.71 1.62
C VAL A 114 27.98 -22.61 0.86
N ALA A 115 27.95 -22.63 -0.48
CA ALA A 115 29.17 -22.53 -1.27
C ALA A 115 29.94 -21.23 -1.02
N VAL A 116 29.23 -20.09 -0.94
CA VAL A 116 29.87 -18.79 -0.64
C VAL A 116 30.47 -18.79 0.76
N GLU A 117 29.76 -19.28 1.77
CA GLU A 117 30.30 -19.40 3.13
C GLU A 117 31.58 -20.26 3.17
N GLN A 118 31.57 -21.41 2.51
CA GLN A 118 32.73 -22.32 2.46
C GLN A 118 33.91 -21.72 1.69
N ILE A 119 33.67 -21.03 0.57
CA ILE A 119 34.72 -20.34 -0.18
C ILE A 119 35.34 -19.22 0.67
N LEU A 120 34.51 -18.43 1.35
CA LEU A 120 34.98 -17.37 2.24
C LEU A 120 35.76 -17.95 3.43
N GLY A 121 35.36 -19.12 3.96
CA GLY A 121 36.04 -19.80 5.05
C GLY A 121 37.37 -20.46 4.67
N ALA A 122 37.46 -21.03 3.47
CA ALA A 122 38.66 -21.72 2.99
C ALA A 122 39.76 -20.75 2.51
N TRP A 123 39.40 -19.51 2.14
CA TRP A 123 40.33 -18.57 1.51
C TRP A 123 41.13 -17.72 2.50
N GLU A 124 41.91 -18.35 3.37
CA GLU A 124 42.64 -17.70 4.47
C GLU A 124 43.45 -16.47 4.03
N GLY A 125 44.20 -16.56 2.92
CA GLY A 125 45.05 -15.47 2.44
C GLY A 125 44.31 -14.21 1.97
N LEU A 126 43.03 -14.31 1.59
CA LEU A 126 42.23 -13.18 1.14
C LEU A 126 41.25 -12.72 2.23
N THR A 127 40.48 -13.63 2.81
CA THR A 127 39.35 -13.33 3.69
C THR A 127 39.68 -13.47 5.18
N GLY A 128 40.87 -13.98 5.53
CA GLY A 128 41.20 -14.37 6.90
C GLY A 128 40.55 -15.70 7.32
N GLY A 129 39.88 -16.41 6.39
CA GLY A 129 39.21 -17.67 6.65
C GLY A 129 38.13 -17.55 7.72
N TYR A 130 37.90 -18.63 8.49
CA TYR A 130 36.91 -18.64 9.58
C TYR A 130 37.25 -17.70 10.76
N ILE A 131 38.49 -17.19 10.84
CA ILE A 131 38.88 -16.16 11.82
C ILE A 131 38.28 -14.80 11.46
N GLY A 132 37.98 -14.59 10.17
CA GLY A 132 37.37 -13.37 9.68
C GLY A 132 38.32 -12.17 9.57
N ILE A 133 37.75 -11.00 9.29
CA ILE A 133 38.47 -9.73 9.14
C ILE A 133 38.07 -8.81 10.28
N ARG A 134 39.07 -8.25 10.98
CA ARG A 134 38.89 -7.32 12.11
C ARG A 134 39.35 -5.91 11.72
N ASN A 135 38.99 -4.92 12.55
CA ASN A 135 39.40 -3.53 12.42
C ASN A 135 38.99 -2.91 11.06
N ILE A 136 37.79 -3.27 10.60
CA ILE A 136 37.24 -2.72 9.37
C ILE A 136 36.91 -1.24 9.61
N PRO A 137 37.46 -0.30 8.82
CA PRO A 137 37.21 1.12 9.02
C PRO A 137 35.73 1.46 8.92
N SER A 138 35.22 2.29 9.83
CA SER A 138 33.84 2.79 9.80
C SER A 138 33.79 4.18 9.13
N PHE A 139 32.60 4.78 9.05
CA PHE A 139 32.47 6.18 8.61
C PHE A 139 33.01 7.19 9.63
N GLY A 140 33.41 6.76 10.83
CA GLY A 140 33.84 7.61 11.93
C GLY A 140 33.18 7.18 13.23
N SER A 141 32.20 7.96 13.70
CA SER A 141 31.46 7.66 14.94
C SER A 141 30.22 6.81 14.68
N ASP A 142 29.72 6.13 15.72
CA ASP A 142 28.44 5.39 15.70
C ASP A 142 27.27 6.25 15.21
N LEU A 143 27.29 7.54 15.58
CA LEU A 143 26.29 8.51 15.16
C LEU A 143 26.37 8.80 13.65
N LEU A 144 27.58 8.94 13.12
CA LEU A 144 27.77 9.17 11.68
C LEU A 144 27.38 7.92 10.87
N ASN A 145 27.76 6.73 11.34
CA ASN A 145 27.32 5.45 10.80
C ASN A 145 25.78 5.38 10.72
N TYR A 146 25.10 5.73 11.82
CA TYR A 146 23.64 5.76 11.89
C TYR A 146 23.02 6.69 10.85
N TYR A 147 23.52 7.92 10.72
CA TYR A 147 22.99 8.88 9.75
C TYR A 147 23.19 8.41 8.31
N VAL A 148 24.38 7.91 7.97
CA VAL A 148 24.66 7.42 6.62
C VAL A 148 23.76 6.23 6.27
N VAL A 149 23.64 5.25 7.18
CA VAL A 149 22.82 4.06 6.97
C VAL A 149 21.33 4.43 6.88
N SER A 150 20.81 5.24 7.79
CA SER A 150 19.39 5.63 7.82
C SER A 150 18.99 6.46 6.60
N ILE A 151 19.81 7.45 6.21
CA ILE A 151 19.58 8.26 5.01
C ILE A 151 19.59 7.37 3.76
N THR A 152 20.59 6.49 3.64
CA THR A 152 20.67 5.55 2.51
C THR A 152 19.45 4.63 2.48
N PHE A 153 19.04 4.09 3.64
CA PHE A 153 17.84 3.28 3.75
C PHE A 153 16.59 4.03 3.26
N PHE A 154 16.40 5.28 3.65
CA PHE A 154 15.23 6.06 3.21
C PHE A 154 15.26 6.35 1.71
N ILE A 155 16.42 6.65 1.13
CA ILE A 155 16.58 6.83 -0.33
C ILE A 155 16.18 5.54 -1.04
N ILE A 156 16.73 4.40 -0.61
CA ILE A 156 16.42 3.09 -1.18
C ILE A 156 14.94 2.74 -0.98
N LEU A 157 14.37 3.01 0.19
CA LEU A 157 12.96 2.79 0.47
C LEU A 157 12.07 3.55 -0.54
N LEU A 158 12.37 4.81 -0.82
CA LEU A 158 11.63 5.60 -1.80
C LEU A 158 11.74 5.01 -3.21
N ILE A 159 12.94 4.58 -3.61
CA ILE A 159 13.18 3.92 -4.90
C ILE A 159 12.35 2.64 -5.00
N VAL A 160 12.42 1.77 -4.00
CA VAL A 160 11.69 0.49 -3.97
C VAL A 160 10.18 0.72 -3.91
N MET A 161 9.70 1.71 -3.16
CA MET A 161 8.28 2.09 -3.14
C MET A 161 7.78 2.57 -4.51
N ASN A 162 8.60 3.33 -5.24
CA ASN A 162 8.25 3.77 -6.59
C ASN A 162 8.27 2.59 -7.58
N LEU A 163 9.29 1.73 -7.49
CA LEU A 163 9.44 0.56 -8.34
C LEU A 163 8.27 -0.43 -8.18
N THR A 164 7.88 -0.72 -6.94
CA THR A 164 6.78 -1.66 -6.60
C THR A 164 5.39 -1.11 -6.91
N LYS A 165 5.22 0.21 -7.03
CA LYS A 165 3.98 0.85 -7.51
C LYS A 165 3.96 1.01 -9.04
N GLY A 166 5.14 1.06 -9.66
CA GLY A 166 5.31 1.21 -11.10
C GLY A 166 4.95 -0.02 -11.92
N ARG A 167 5.33 0.00 -13.20
CA ARG A 167 5.11 -1.11 -14.14
C ARG A 167 5.81 -2.39 -13.67
N THR A 168 7.06 -2.27 -13.21
CA THR A 168 7.86 -3.39 -12.69
C THR A 168 7.17 -4.11 -11.53
N GLY A 169 6.71 -3.36 -10.53
CA GLY A 169 6.00 -3.96 -9.39
C GLY A 169 4.70 -4.67 -9.76
N ARG A 170 3.95 -4.16 -10.76
CA ARG A 170 2.76 -4.84 -11.27
C ARG A 170 3.10 -6.14 -11.99
N ALA A 171 4.17 -6.14 -12.79
CA ALA A 171 4.65 -7.33 -13.47
C ALA A 171 5.16 -8.41 -12.49
N TRP A 172 5.85 -8.01 -11.41
CA TRP A 172 6.23 -8.95 -10.35
C TRP A 172 5.02 -9.54 -9.64
N LYS A 173 4.04 -8.70 -9.27
CA LYS A 173 2.81 -9.21 -8.64
C LYS A 173 2.09 -10.19 -9.55
N SER A 174 1.92 -9.88 -10.84
CA SER A 174 1.26 -10.81 -11.75
C SER A 174 2.05 -12.11 -11.88
N LEU A 175 3.38 -12.02 -12.01
CA LEU A 175 4.29 -13.17 -12.10
C LEU A 175 4.12 -14.11 -10.90
N ARG A 176 4.06 -13.54 -9.69
CA ARG A 176 3.85 -14.29 -8.44
C ARG A 176 2.50 -14.98 -8.36
N GLU A 177 1.43 -14.35 -8.84
CA GLU A 177 0.10 -14.97 -8.82
C GLU A 177 -0.02 -16.08 -9.86
N SER A 178 0.46 -15.85 -11.09
CA SER A 178 0.51 -16.87 -12.14
C SER A 178 1.48 -16.47 -13.24
N GLU A 179 2.53 -17.28 -13.42
CA GLU A 179 3.49 -17.13 -14.51
C GLU A 179 2.83 -17.32 -15.88
N ILE A 180 1.92 -18.30 -15.99
CA ILE A 180 1.22 -18.64 -17.24
C ILE A 180 0.32 -17.48 -17.65
N ALA A 181 -0.53 -17.00 -16.75
CA ALA A 181 -1.43 -15.88 -17.04
C ALA A 181 -0.64 -14.61 -17.40
N SER A 182 0.43 -14.31 -16.65
CA SER A 182 1.30 -13.17 -16.93
C SER A 182 1.88 -13.20 -18.34
N ARG A 183 2.30 -14.39 -18.81
CA ARG A 183 2.83 -14.57 -20.17
C ARG A 183 1.78 -14.32 -21.24
N VAL A 184 0.54 -14.78 -21.03
CA VAL A 184 -0.59 -14.54 -21.95
C VAL A 184 -0.89 -13.04 -22.07
N PHE A 185 -0.78 -12.29 -20.97
CA PHE A 185 -0.91 -10.82 -20.98
C PHE A 185 0.36 -10.07 -21.45
N GLY A 186 1.33 -10.76 -22.05
CA GLY A 186 2.52 -10.14 -22.67
C GLY A 186 3.62 -9.71 -21.70
N VAL A 187 3.62 -10.20 -20.45
CA VAL A 187 4.67 -9.89 -19.48
C VAL A 187 5.92 -10.73 -19.77
N ASN A 188 7.07 -10.07 -19.98
CA ASN A 188 8.35 -10.75 -20.14
C ASN A 188 8.85 -11.32 -18.81
N LEU A 189 8.55 -12.60 -18.55
CA LEU A 189 8.89 -13.27 -17.29
C LEU A 189 10.40 -13.26 -17.04
N THR A 190 11.21 -13.53 -18.07
CA THR A 190 12.67 -13.59 -17.98
C THR A 190 13.26 -12.30 -17.42
N LYS A 191 12.88 -11.17 -18.03
CA LYS A 191 13.32 -9.85 -17.59
C LYS A 191 12.98 -9.60 -16.13
N TYR A 192 11.74 -9.88 -15.71
CA TYR A 192 11.28 -9.54 -14.36
C TYR A 192 11.79 -10.51 -13.29
N LYS A 193 11.97 -11.80 -13.60
CA LYS A 193 12.63 -12.77 -12.71
C LYS A 193 14.07 -12.37 -12.43
N VAL A 194 14.86 -12.15 -13.49
CA VAL A 194 16.26 -11.76 -13.38
C VAL A 194 16.40 -10.42 -12.67
N LEU A 195 15.57 -9.43 -13.02
CA LEU A 195 15.58 -8.12 -12.37
C LEU A 195 15.28 -8.20 -10.86
N ALA A 196 14.39 -9.11 -10.43
CA ALA A 196 14.11 -9.32 -9.03
C ALA A 196 15.35 -9.80 -8.27
N PHE A 197 16.06 -10.80 -8.83
CA PHE A 197 17.32 -11.29 -8.28
C PHE A 197 18.40 -10.23 -8.23
N VAL A 198 18.66 -9.52 -9.34
CA VAL A 198 19.69 -8.47 -9.39
C VAL A 198 19.45 -7.40 -8.32
N LEU A 199 18.21 -6.90 -8.22
CA LEU A 199 17.89 -5.85 -7.24
C LEU A 199 17.86 -6.40 -5.81
N GLY A 200 17.35 -7.61 -5.60
CA GLY A 200 17.33 -8.23 -4.28
C GLY A 200 18.73 -8.55 -3.75
N SER A 201 19.61 -9.05 -4.61
CA SER A 201 21.02 -9.30 -4.29
C SER A 201 21.81 -8.01 -4.10
N ALA A 202 21.55 -6.96 -4.89
CA ALA A 202 22.14 -5.64 -4.68
C ALA A 202 21.80 -5.10 -3.28
N LEU A 203 20.54 -5.18 -2.87
CA LEU A 203 20.11 -4.71 -1.54
C LEU A 203 20.73 -5.54 -0.40
N ALA A 204 20.91 -6.85 -0.58
CA ALA A 204 21.67 -7.66 0.38
C ALA A 204 23.14 -7.26 0.43
N GLY A 205 23.81 -7.07 -0.71
CA GLY A 205 25.20 -6.63 -0.77
C GLY A 205 25.43 -5.26 -0.12
N LEU A 206 24.51 -4.32 -0.35
CA LEU A 206 24.52 -3.02 0.32
C LEU A 206 24.37 -3.17 1.84
N ALA A 207 23.43 -4.00 2.28
CA ALA A 207 23.24 -4.29 3.71
C ALA A 207 24.48 -4.93 4.34
N GLY A 208 25.13 -5.86 3.64
CA GLY A 208 26.34 -6.52 4.12
C GLY A 208 27.54 -5.60 4.19
N SER A 209 27.69 -4.73 3.20
CA SER A 209 28.74 -3.70 3.20
C SER A 209 28.57 -2.78 4.42
N PHE A 210 27.35 -2.30 4.67
CA PHE A 210 27.07 -1.51 5.88
C PHE A 210 27.28 -2.30 7.17
N TYR A 211 26.87 -3.57 7.21
CA TYR A 211 27.09 -4.43 8.38
C TYR A 211 28.57 -4.51 8.75
N ALA A 212 29.44 -4.73 7.77
CA ALA A 212 30.88 -4.83 7.99
C ALA A 212 31.49 -3.54 8.57
N HIS A 213 31.13 -2.38 8.01
CA HIS A 213 31.66 -1.08 8.42
C HIS A 213 31.01 -0.53 9.72
N VAL A 214 29.82 -1.02 10.10
CA VAL A 214 29.17 -0.66 11.37
C VAL A 214 29.67 -1.53 12.53
N ILE A 215 29.84 -2.83 12.31
CA ILE A 215 30.32 -3.76 13.35
C ILE A 215 31.84 -3.73 13.49
N GLY A 216 32.57 -3.47 12.40
CA GLY A 216 34.04 -3.45 12.40
C GLY A 216 34.70 -4.83 12.35
N TYR A 217 33.89 -5.89 12.30
CA TYR A 217 34.29 -7.29 12.22
C TYR A 217 33.30 -8.09 11.39
N ILE A 218 33.82 -9.02 10.58
CA ILE A 218 33.01 -10.01 9.85
C ILE A 218 33.69 -11.37 9.83
N SER A 219 32.90 -12.43 9.91
CA SER A 219 33.30 -13.82 9.72
C SER A 219 32.40 -14.52 8.69
N PRO A 220 32.86 -15.61 8.05
CA PRO A 220 32.04 -16.32 7.06
C PRO A 220 30.74 -16.86 7.66
N THR A 221 30.79 -17.31 8.92
CA THR A 221 29.64 -17.87 9.66
C THR A 221 28.53 -16.84 9.90
N ASP A 222 28.83 -15.54 9.87
CA ASP A 222 27.82 -14.48 10.01
C ASP A 222 26.87 -14.42 8.79
N PHE A 223 27.29 -15.00 7.66
CA PHE A 223 26.57 -14.97 6.39
C PHE A 223 26.09 -16.35 5.93
N GLY A 224 26.07 -17.33 6.85
CA GLY A 224 25.67 -18.70 6.55
C GLY A 224 24.16 -18.94 6.43
N LEU A 225 23.78 -20.22 6.44
CA LEU A 225 22.38 -20.64 6.29
C LEU A 225 21.47 -20.08 7.38
N ALA A 226 21.92 -20.10 8.65
CA ALA A 226 21.15 -19.57 9.77
C ALA A 226 20.73 -18.11 9.53
N ARG A 227 21.66 -17.29 9.02
CA ARG A 227 21.40 -15.91 8.68
C ARG A 227 20.39 -15.75 7.54
N SER A 228 20.43 -16.62 6.52
CA SER A 228 19.43 -16.61 5.46
C SER A 228 18.04 -16.99 5.96
N LEU A 229 17.96 -17.94 6.89
CA LEU A 229 16.71 -18.32 7.56
C LEU A 229 16.17 -17.21 8.46
N ASP A 230 17.04 -16.45 9.14
CA ASP A 230 16.64 -15.27 9.90
C ASP A 230 16.02 -14.20 8.99
N LEU A 231 16.65 -13.92 7.84
CA LEU A 231 16.10 -12.98 6.85
C LEU A 231 14.77 -13.47 6.29
N LEU A 232 14.65 -14.78 6.05
CA LEU A 232 13.39 -15.41 5.65
C LEU A 232 12.31 -15.18 6.72
N ALA A 233 12.64 -15.44 7.99
CA ALA A 233 11.75 -15.26 9.11
C ALA A 233 11.28 -13.80 9.21
N MET A 234 12.19 -12.82 9.11
CA MET A 234 11.83 -11.39 9.08
C MET A 234 10.77 -11.10 8.01
N VAL A 235 10.96 -11.57 6.77
CA VAL A 235 10.04 -11.27 5.67
C VAL A 235 8.71 -11.98 5.84
N VAL A 236 8.70 -13.24 6.28
CA VAL A 236 7.46 -14.03 6.49
C VAL A 236 6.65 -13.48 7.65
N ILE A 237 7.29 -13.25 8.81
CA ILE A 237 6.69 -12.66 10.01
C ILE A 237 6.13 -11.28 9.69
N GLY A 238 6.96 -10.44 9.07
CA GLY A 238 6.58 -9.08 8.71
C GLY A 238 5.44 -9.01 7.69
N GLY A 239 5.47 -9.87 6.67
CA GLY A 239 4.43 -10.00 5.64
C GLY A 239 4.99 -9.95 4.22
N LEU A 240 4.96 -11.12 3.57
CA LEU A 240 5.41 -11.32 2.19
C LEU A 240 4.69 -10.41 1.18
N GLY A 241 5.47 -9.81 0.29
CA GLY A 241 4.95 -8.95 -0.79
C GLY A 241 4.51 -7.56 -0.32
N THR A 242 4.91 -7.15 0.88
CA THR A 242 4.71 -5.80 1.38
C THR A 242 6.01 -5.18 1.89
N ILE A 243 6.37 -3.99 1.41
CA ILE A 243 7.57 -3.26 1.89
C ILE A 243 7.50 -3.01 3.40
N SER A 244 6.32 -2.63 3.90
CA SER A 244 6.10 -2.43 5.33
C SER A 244 6.33 -3.71 6.15
N GLY A 245 6.08 -4.88 5.55
CA GLY A 245 6.37 -6.17 6.16
C GLY A 245 7.86 -6.37 6.38
N SER A 246 8.70 -6.12 5.37
CA SER A 246 10.17 -6.20 5.52
C SER A 246 10.69 -5.34 6.67
N ILE A 247 10.18 -4.11 6.79
CA ILE A 247 10.60 -3.17 7.83
C ILE A 247 10.11 -3.63 9.21
N LEU A 248 8.84 -4.03 9.34
CA LEU A 248 8.29 -4.48 10.61
C LEU A 248 8.95 -5.78 11.09
N GLY A 249 9.22 -6.71 10.18
CA GLY A 249 9.92 -7.95 10.47
C GLY A 249 11.35 -7.72 10.91
N ALA A 250 12.10 -6.85 10.22
CA ALA A 250 13.44 -6.46 10.62
C ALA A 250 13.44 -5.71 11.96
N PHE A 251 12.44 -4.85 12.22
CA PHE A 251 12.28 -4.19 13.51
C PHE A 251 12.10 -5.19 14.63
N LEU A 252 11.17 -6.15 14.48
CA LEU A 252 10.95 -7.19 15.46
C LEU A 252 12.20 -8.04 15.67
N TYR A 253 12.86 -8.46 14.59
CA TYR A 253 14.08 -9.24 14.70
C TYR A 253 15.21 -8.51 15.41
N THR A 254 15.39 -7.21 15.15
CA THR A 254 16.51 -6.45 15.74
C THR A 254 16.20 -6.00 17.18
N VAL A 255 14.98 -5.55 17.45
CA VAL A 255 14.63 -4.92 18.74
C VAL A 255 14.16 -5.93 19.78
N LEU A 256 13.49 -7.01 19.38
CA LEU A 256 13.00 -8.01 20.32
C LEU A 256 14.13 -8.69 21.12
N PRO A 257 15.26 -9.11 20.51
CA PRO A 257 16.41 -9.62 21.24
C PRO A 257 17.01 -8.62 22.22
N PHE A 258 17.03 -7.33 21.85
CA PHE A 258 17.50 -6.28 22.74
C PHE A 258 16.62 -6.16 23.99
N MET A 259 15.28 -6.21 23.82
CA MET A 259 14.33 -6.21 24.95
C MET A 259 14.43 -7.48 25.81
N LEU A 260 14.74 -8.62 25.19
CA LEU A 260 14.86 -9.93 25.84
C LEU A 260 16.30 -10.28 26.24
N SER A 261 17.25 -9.35 26.10
CA SER A 261 18.68 -9.57 26.31
C SER A 261 19.04 -10.05 27.71
N ARG A 262 18.14 -9.83 28.68
CA ARG A 262 18.28 -10.28 30.07
C ARG A 262 17.68 -11.66 30.34
N THR A 263 17.10 -12.31 29.33
CA THR A 263 16.49 -13.64 29.45
C THR A 263 17.45 -14.73 28.96
N GLN A 264 17.32 -15.95 29.51
CA GLN A 264 18.14 -17.11 29.13
C GLN A 264 17.55 -17.90 27.94
N PHE A 265 16.56 -17.35 27.24
CA PHE A 265 15.91 -18.05 26.13
C PHE A 265 16.77 -18.04 24.87
N SER A 266 16.81 -19.18 24.17
CA SER A 266 17.38 -19.24 22.83
C SER A 266 16.54 -18.42 21.85
N LEU A 267 17.11 -17.32 21.35
CA LEU A 267 16.47 -16.42 20.39
C LEU A 267 16.09 -17.15 19.09
N SER A 268 16.89 -18.13 18.66
CA SER A 268 16.59 -18.95 17.48
C SER A 268 15.32 -19.76 17.65
N VAL A 269 15.10 -20.33 18.85
CA VAL A 269 13.87 -21.06 19.18
C VAL A 269 12.68 -20.12 19.21
N LEU A 270 12.84 -18.92 19.80
CA LEU A 270 11.80 -17.90 19.85
C LEU A 270 11.38 -17.47 18.43
N PHE A 271 12.33 -17.14 17.55
CA PHE A 271 12.01 -16.75 16.17
C PHE A 271 11.43 -17.90 15.35
N GLY A 272 11.89 -19.13 15.56
CA GLY A 272 11.29 -20.32 14.95
C GLY A 272 9.84 -20.51 15.37
N ALA A 273 9.53 -20.40 16.66
CA ALA A 273 8.16 -20.46 17.17
C ALA A 273 7.30 -19.30 16.62
N LEU A 274 7.83 -18.08 16.60
CA LEU A 274 7.13 -16.90 16.10
C LEU A 274 6.83 -17.02 14.59
N LEU A 275 7.76 -17.60 13.82
CA LEU A 275 7.56 -17.92 12.41
C LEU A 275 6.41 -18.92 12.22
N VAL A 276 6.41 -20.04 12.96
CA VAL A 276 5.35 -21.06 12.89
C VAL A 276 3.99 -20.47 13.26
N LEU A 277 3.92 -19.72 14.36
CA LEU A 277 2.69 -19.04 14.80
C LEU A 277 2.19 -18.03 13.75
N THR A 278 3.09 -17.29 13.12
CA THR A 278 2.72 -16.35 12.06
C THR A 278 2.14 -17.11 10.87
N ILE A 279 2.76 -18.21 10.44
CA ILE A 279 2.25 -19.00 9.30
C ILE A 279 0.85 -19.57 9.61
N LEU A 280 0.63 -20.06 10.83
CA LEU A 280 -0.64 -20.68 11.24
C LEU A 280 -1.77 -19.66 11.44
N PHE A 281 -1.51 -18.55 12.15
CA PHE A 281 -2.57 -17.62 12.58
C PHE A 281 -2.60 -16.31 11.78
N MET A 282 -1.48 -15.95 11.16
CA MET A 282 -1.32 -14.68 10.44
C MET A 282 -0.69 -14.88 9.05
N PRO A 283 -1.30 -15.66 8.13
CA PRO A 283 -0.68 -16.04 6.84
C PRO A 283 -0.33 -14.86 5.91
N ARG A 284 -0.89 -13.66 6.16
CA ARG A 284 -0.56 -12.43 5.43
C ARG A 284 0.54 -11.56 6.12
N GLY A 285 1.07 -12.03 7.24
CA GLY A 285 2.07 -11.39 8.10
C GLY A 285 1.56 -10.21 8.92
N LEU A 286 2.33 -9.81 9.93
CA LEU A 286 1.92 -8.83 10.93
C LEU A 286 1.56 -7.46 10.33
N ALA A 287 2.27 -7.00 9.29
CA ALA A 287 1.99 -5.71 8.69
C ALA A 287 0.58 -5.63 8.07
N TYR A 288 0.05 -6.74 7.55
CA TYR A 288 -1.31 -6.79 7.04
C TYR A 288 -2.34 -6.63 8.16
N TYR A 289 -2.18 -7.36 9.26
CA TYR A 289 -3.07 -7.28 10.41
C TYR A 289 -3.00 -5.94 11.12
N ALA A 290 -1.80 -5.37 11.27
CA ALA A 290 -1.62 -4.02 11.79
C ALA A 290 -2.37 -2.98 10.92
N ARG A 291 -2.33 -3.13 9.60
CA ARG A 291 -3.06 -2.27 8.66
C ARG A 291 -4.58 -2.45 8.77
N ILE A 292 -5.08 -3.68 8.88
CA ILE A 292 -6.52 -3.91 9.14
C ILE A 292 -6.93 -3.29 10.46
N PHE A 293 -6.14 -3.50 11.52
CA PHE A 293 -6.42 -2.95 12.84
C PHE A 293 -6.52 -1.42 12.77
N TYR A 294 -5.59 -0.78 12.05
CA TYR A 294 -5.62 0.66 11.81
C TYR A 294 -6.91 1.11 11.12
N TYR A 295 -7.31 0.49 10.00
CA TYR A 295 -8.55 0.86 9.29
C TYR A 295 -9.82 0.54 10.08
N LYS A 296 -9.80 -0.54 10.85
CA LYS A 296 -10.99 -1.01 11.57
C LYS A 296 -11.22 -0.24 12.85
N TYR A 297 -10.18 0.18 13.56
CA TYR A 297 -10.31 0.75 14.90
C TYR A 297 -9.77 2.18 15.01
N LEU A 298 -8.61 2.48 14.42
CA LEU A 298 -7.95 3.77 14.63
C LEU A 298 -8.55 4.91 13.80
N GLU A 299 -9.17 4.61 12.65
CA GLU A 299 -9.86 5.64 11.85
C GLU A 299 -11.30 5.93 12.33
N ILE A 300 -11.89 5.08 13.20
CA ILE A 300 -13.28 5.26 13.67
C ILE A 300 -13.50 6.65 14.30
N PRO A 301 -12.66 7.14 15.25
CA PRO A 301 -12.92 8.42 15.91
C PRO A 301 -12.93 9.59 14.92
N PHE A 302 -12.00 9.56 13.95
CA PHE A 302 -11.92 10.55 12.89
C PHE A 302 -13.17 10.53 11.99
N VAL A 303 -13.59 9.35 11.54
CA VAL A 303 -14.80 9.21 10.69
C VAL A 303 -16.06 9.60 11.45
N TRP A 304 -16.16 9.22 12.72
CA TRP A 304 -17.28 9.60 13.59
C TRP A 304 -17.37 11.13 13.74
N TRP A 305 -16.24 11.79 13.93
CA TRP A 305 -16.19 13.25 14.02
C TRP A 305 -16.55 13.94 12.71
N GLU A 306 -16.03 13.44 11.58
CA GLU A 306 -16.34 13.98 10.25
C GLU A 306 -17.81 13.83 9.87
N ARG A 307 -18.46 12.73 10.27
CA ARG A 307 -19.91 12.50 10.08
C ARG A 307 -20.79 13.51 10.81
N ARG A 308 -20.33 14.07 11.93
CA ARG A 308 -21.07 15.09 12.70
C ARG A 308 -20.89 16.49 12.14
N ARG A 309 -19.83 16.75 11.37
CA ARG A 309 -19.62 18.03 10.70
C ARG A 309 -20.40 18.07 9.38
N LYS A 310 -21.61 18.62 9.43
CA LYS A 310 -22.33 19.02 8.20
C LYS A 310 -21.83 20.39 7.76
N ARG A 311 -21.40 20.52 6.49
CA ARG A 311 -21.09 21.81 5.87
C ARG A 311 -22.18 22.12 4.85
N ILE A 312 -23.13 22.95 5.27
CA ILE A 312 -24.22 23.40 4.40
C ILE A 312 -23.66 24.53 3.52
N GLU A 313 -23.30 24.18 2.29
CA GLU A 313 -22.98 25.13 1.22
C GLU A 313 -24.17 25.13 0.26
N GLY A 314 -25.15 26.01 0.44
CA GLY A 314 -26.36 26.06 -0.37
C GLY A 314 -27.63 26.22 0.45
N LYS A 315 -28.74 25.71 -0.07
CA LYS A 315 -30.07 25.82 0.53
C LYS A 315 -30.50 24.47 1.11
N VAL A 316 -31.52 24.50 1.95
CA VAL A 316 -32.12 23.32 2.57
C VAL A 316 -33.61 23.32 2.30
N LEU A 317 -34.14 22.13 2.01
CA LEU A 317 -35.55 21.89 1.74
C LEU A 317 -36.10 20.90 2.78
N HIS A 318 -37.25 21.20 3.37
CA HIS A 318 -37.95 20.24 4.22
C HIS A 318 -38.68 19.24 3.35
N THR A 319 -38.45 17.94 3.55
CA THR A 319 -39.16 16.83 2.87
C THR A 319 -39.74 15.86 3.89
N SER A 320 -40.57 14.91 3.46
CA SER A 320 -41.11 13.85 4.31
C SER A 320 -40.00 12.99 4.96
N SER A 321 -38.86 12.83 4.29
CA SER A 321 -37.69 12.11 4.81
C SER A 321 -36.78 12.93 5.72
N GLY A 322 -36.97 14.25 5.84
CA GLY A 322 -36.11 15.15 6.63
C GLY A 322 -35.60 16.36 5.85
N LEU A 323 -34.54 17.00 6.34
CA LEU A 323 -33.90 18.11 5.64
C LEU A 323 -33.04 17.61 4.48
N VAL A 324 -33.32 18.11 3.28
CA VAL A 324 -32.54 17.82 2.08
C VAL A 324 -31.72 19.04 1.69
N HIS A 325 -30.41 18.86 1.56
CA HIS A 325 -29.51 19.88 1.06
C HIS A 325 -29.52 19.92 -0.47
N TYR A 326 -29.54 21.13 -1.04
CA TYR A 326 -29.35 21.32 -2.47
C TYR A 326 -28.59 22.61 -2.78
N VAL A 327 -27.96 22.61 -3.94
CA VAL A 327 -27.30 23.78 -4.54
C VAL A 327 -28.04 24.15 -5.80
N GLU A 328 -28.22 25.46 -5.97
CA GLU A 328 -28.84 26.06 -7.12
C GLU A 328 -27.93 27.18 -7.64
N LYS A 329 -27.64 27.18 -8.94
CA LYS A 329 -26.85 28.20 -9.63
C LYS A 329 -27.45 28.52 -10.99
N GLY A 330 -27.24 29.74 -11.47
CA GLY A 330 -27.75 30.22 -12.76
C GLY A 330 -29.21 30.67 -12.70
N SER A 331 -29.55 31.67 -13.52
CA SER A 331 -30.90 32.26 -13.64
C SER A 331 -31.64 31.84 -14.91
N GLY A 332 -31.14 30.81 -15.61
CA GLY A 332 -31.71 30.33 -16.85
C GLY A 332 -33.13 29.77 -16.72
N THR A 333 -33.85 29.69 -17.84
CA THR A 333 -35.25 29.18 -17.86
C THR A 333 -35.33 27.66 -17.96
N VAL A 334 -34.26 26.99 -18.38
CA VAL A 334 -34.23 25.53 -18.54
C VAL A 334 -33.56 24.88 -17.32
N PRO A 335 -34.32 24.19 -16.44
CA PRO A 335 -33.76 23.56 -15.25
C PRO A 335 -33.03 22.25 -15.61
N LEU A 336 -31.74 22.19 -15.25
CA LEU A 336 -30.91 21.00 -15.28
C LEU A 336 -30.75 20.45 -13.86
N VAL A 337 -31.30 19.26 -13.61
CA VAL A 337 -31.25 18.62 -12.30
C VAL A 337 -30.22 17.51 -12.30
N PHE A 338 -29.22 17.62 -11.43
CA PHE A 338 -28.12 16.66 -11.31
C PHE A 338 -28.34 15.74 -10.12
N VAL A 339 -28.28 14.43 -10.38
CA VAL A 339 -28.48 13.36 -9.41
C VAL A 339 -27.21 12.52 -9.33
N HIS A 340 -26.54 12.57 -8.18
CA HIS A 340 -25.28 11.87 -7.96
C HIS A 340 -25.49 10.36 -7.74
N GLY A 341 -24.37 9.61 -7.78
CA GLY A 341 -24.36 8.17 -7.55
C GLY A 341 -24.12 7.79 -6.09
N ASN A 342 -23.88 6.49 -5.86
CA ASN A 342 -23.40 5.99 -4.59
C ASN A 342 -22.04 6.66 -4.24
N TRP A 343 -21.73 6.84 -2.95
CA TRP A 343 -20.55 7.61 -2.48
C TRP A 343 -20.52 9.08 -2.93
N GLY A 344 -21.65 9.55 -3.47
CA GLY A 344 -21.80 10.84 -4.11
C GLY A 344 -22.24 11.98 -3.19
N SER A 345 -22.15 13.18 -3.74
CA SER A 345 -22.79 14.41 -3.26
C SER A 345 -22.90 15.37 -4.45
N TRP A 346 -23.59 16.49 -4.29
CA TRP A 346 -23.67 17.56 -5.29
C TRP A 346 -22.27 18.02 -5.77
N ARG A 347 -21.24 17.94 -4.89
CA ARG A 347 -19.87 18.38 -5.20
C ARG A 347 -19.21 17.59 -6.33
N TRP A 348 -19.71 16.40 -6.66
CA TRP A 348 -19.28 15.68 -7.86
C TRP A 348 -19.52 16.48 -9.15
N PHE A 349 -20.54 17.34 -9.15
CA PHE A 349 -20.90 18.20 -10.27
C PHE A 349 -20.33 19.61 -10.14
N LYS A 350 -19.60 19.93 -9.07
CA LYS A 350 -19.04 21.27 -8.85
C LYS A 350 -18.20 21.78 -10.03
N PRO A 351 -17.27 20.99 -10.62
CA PRO A 351 -16.52 21.45 -11.79
C PRO A 351 -17.41 21.81 -12.98
N LEU A 352 -18.57 21.17 -13.13
CA LEU A 352 -19.52 21.46 -14.19
C LEU A 352 -20.33 22.73 -13.87
N PHE A 353 -20.71 22.93 -12.61
CA PHE A 353 -21.39 24.14 -12.16
C PHE A 353 -20.57 25.39 -12.46
N ASP A 354 -19.25 25.32 -12.25
CA ASP A 354 -18.34 26.45 -12.50
C ASP A 354 -18.16 26.75 -14.01
N VAL A 355 -18.39 25.78 -14.90
CA VAL A 355 -18.31 25.97 -16.37
C VAL A 355 -19.63 26.48 -16.96
N VAL A 356 -20.76 26.05 -16.41
CA VAL A 356 -22.10 26.27 -17.01
C VAL A 356 -22.82 27.48 -16.39
N GLU A 357 -22.21 28.16 -15.41
CA GLU A 357 -22.81 29.26 -14.64
C GLU A 357 -23.34 30.44 -15.48
N ASN A 358 -22.72 30.73 -16.65
CA ASN A 358 -23.10 31.83 -17.56
C ASN A 358 -23.96 31.39 -18.75
N SER A 359 -24.81 30.38 -18.57
CA SER A 359 -25.61 29.81 -19.65
C SER A 359 -27.11 30.05 -19.46
N ARG A 360 -27.91 29.68 -20.47
CA ARG A 360 -29.38 29.69 -20.42
C ARG A 360 -30.02 28.69 -19.43
N TYR A 361 -29.21 27.99 -18.65
CA TYR A 361 -29.63 26.89 -17.79
C TYR A 361 -29.68 27.30 -16.31
N ARG A 362 -30.64 26.74 -15.58
CA ARG A 362 -30.74 26.79 -14.11
C ARG A 362 -30.26 25.45 -13.57
N LEU A 363 -29.12 25.44 -12.90
CA LEU A 363 -28.43 24.24 -12.42
C LEU A 363 -28.87 23.92 -11.00
N ILE A 364 -29.38 22.71 -10.78
CA ILE A 364 -29.88 22.25 -9.48
C ILE A 364 -29.23 20.91 -9.18
N ALA A 365 -28.55 20.78 -8.04
CA ALA A 365 -27.98 19.52 -7.57
C ALA A 365 -28.37 19.31 -6.11
N ALA A 366 -29.11 18.24 -5.83
CA ALA A 366 -29.49 17.87 -4.48
C ALA A 366 -28.62 16.72 -3.97
N ASP A 367 -28.29 16.77 -2.68
CA ASP A 367 -27.74 15.61 -1.97
C ASP A 367 -28.91 14.66 -1.67
N LEU A 368 -28.87 13.44 -2.19
CA LEU A 368 -29.87 12.42 -1.89
C LEU A 368 -29.96 12.18 -0.38
N PRO A 369 -31.12 11.76 0.17
CA PRO A 369 -31.24 11.47 1.58
C PRO A 369 -30.19 10.44 2.06
N GLY A 370 -29.51 10.81 3.14
CA GLY A 370 -28.38 10.08 3.69
C GLY A 370 -27.07 10.32 2.99
N PHE A 371 -26.95 11.28 2.08
CA PHE A 371 -25.68 11.68 1.45
C PHE A 371 -25.33 13.13 1.76
N GLY A 372 -24.05 13.46 1.60
CA GLY A 372 -23.52 14.82 1.73
C GLY A 372 -23.99 15.51 3.00
N SER A 373 -24.78 16.59 2.86
CA SER A 373 -25.32 17.35 3.99
C SER A 373 -26.79 17.06 4.31
N SER A 374 -27.47 16.23 3.51
CA SER A 374 -28.86 15.82 3.74
C SER A 374 -29.02 14.96 4.99
N ASP A 375 -30.22 14.95 5.56
CA ASP A 375 -30.58 14.06 6.65
C ASP A 375 -30.66 12.61 6.20
N LYS A 376 -30.51 11.69 7.14
CA LYS A 376 -30.57 10.25 6.88
C LYS A 376 -31.98 9.85 6.44
N PRO A 377 -32.12 8.89 5.51
CA PRO A 377 -33.42 8.47 5.05
C PRO A 377 -34.18 7.79 6.19
N LYS A 378 -35.43 8.20 6.39
CA LYS A 378 -36.40 7.52 7.27
C LYS A 378 -36.95 6.26 6.62
N ARG A 379 -37.07 6.26 5.29
CA ARG A 379 -37.52 5.11 4.49
C ARG A 379 -36.39 4.08 4.31
N PRO A 380 -36.72 2.80 4.02
CA PRO A 380 -35.72 1.81 3.63
C PRO A 380 -34.94 2.26 2.37
N ILE A 381 -33.65 1.93 2.33
CA ILE A 381 -32.78 2.25 1.20
C ILE A 381 -33.10 1.31 0.04
N ASN A 382 -33.73 1.83 -1.01
CA ASN A 382 -33.92 1.17 -2.30
C ASN A 382 -34.11 2.23 -3.40
N LEU A 383 -34.04 1.82 -4.66
CA LEU A 383 -34.12 2.75 -5.79
C LEU A 383 -35.50 3.44 -5.89
N GLU A 384 -36.57 2.76 -5.50
CA GLU A 384 -37.94 3.29 -5.57
C GLU A 384 -38.14 4.44 -4.58
N ASN A 385 -37.64 4.28 -3.35
CA ASN A 385 -37.74 5.30 -2.31
C ASN A 385 -36.87 6.52 -2.67
N TYR A 386 -35.67 6.32 -3.23
CA TYR A 386 -34.87 7.43 -3.75
C TYR A 386 -35.58 8.19 -4.88
N ALA A 387 -36.28 7.48 -5.77
CA ALA A 387 -37.06 8.13 -6.83
C ALA A 387 -38.23 8.95 -6.26
N LYS A 388 -38.95 8.43 -5.26
CA LYS A 388 -40.02 9.17 -4.55
C LYS A 388 -39.49 10.41 -3.81
N GLU A 389 -38.30 10.31 -3.23
CA GLU A 389 -37.67 11.44 -2.56
C GLU A 389 -37.24 12.51 -3.55
N LEU A 390 -36.69 12.10 -4.70
CA LEU A 390 -36.36 13.01 -5.79
C LEU A 390 -37.61 13.70 -6.33
N GLU A 391 -38.71 12.97 -6.53
CA GLU A 391 -40.01 13.52 -6.92
C GLU A 391 -40.46 14.64 -5.96
N GLU A 392 -40.46 14.37 -4.66
CA GLU A 392 -40.85 15.36 -3.65
C GLU A 392 -39.94 16.61 -3.67
N ILE A 393 -38.64 16.43 -3.89
CA ILE A 393 -37.69 17.54 -4.03
C ILE A 393 -38.05 18.41 -5.24
N LEU A 394 -38.34 17.80 -6.38
CA LEU A 394 -38.68 18.52 -7.62
C LEU A 394 -40.00 19.27 -7.49
N ASP A 395 -41.02 18.64 -6.92
CA ASP A 395 -42.33 19.25 -6.70
C ASP A 395 -42.22 20.48 -5.79
N LYS A 396 -41.45 20.39 -4.69
CA LYS A 396 -41.24 21.54 -3.78
C LYS A 396 -40.37 22.65 -4.36
N LEU A 397 -39.53 22.35 -5.35
CA LEU A 397 -38.82 23.36 -6.13
C LEU A 397 -39.68 23.98 -7.24
N ASN A 398 -40.97 23.60 -7.32
CA ASN A 398 -41.94 24.03 -8.32
C ASN A 398 -41.46 23.80 -9.76
N LEU A 399 -40.75 22.69 -10.00
CA LEU A 399 -40.27 22.32 -11.32
C LEU A 399 -41.33 21.51 -12.06
N LYS A 400 -41.88 22.05 -13.14
CA LYS A 400 -42.90 21.37 -13.96
C LYS A 400 -42.31 20.50 -15.07
N GLU A 401 -41.19 20.94 -15.65
CA GLU A 401 -40.49 20.24 -16.73
C GLU A 401 -38.98 20.49 -16.55
N CYS A 402 -38.16 19.44 -16.57
CA CYS A 402 -36.71 19.56 -16.39
C CYS A 402 -35.90 18.52 -17.19
N VAL A 403 -34.60 18.78 -17.32
CA VAL A 403 -33.63 17.81 -17.84
C VAL A 403 -32.97 17.13 -16.65
N LEU A 404 -33.16 15.81 -16.55
CA LEU A 404 -32.59 15.00 -15.47
C LEU A 404 -31.25 14.42 -15.90
N ILE A 405 -30.21 14.64 -15.10
CA ILE A 405 -28.84 14.24 -15.36
C ILE A 405 -28.38 13.32 -14.24
N GLY A 406 -28.19 12.05 -14.55
CA GLY A 406 -27.82 11.03 -13.57
C GLY A 406 -26.37 10.58 -13.73
N HIS A 407 -25.67 10.39 -12.61
CA HIS A 407 -24.35 9.75 -12.58
C HIS A 407 -24.40 8.44 -11.80
N SER A 408 -23.85 7.34 -12.34
CA SER A 408 -23.79 6.04 -11.66
C SER A 408 -25.18 5.62 -11.13
N MET A 409 -25.37 5.40 -9.83
CA MET A 409 -26.67 5.07 -9.22
C MET A 409 -27.76 6.11 -9.52
N GLY A 410 -27.39 7.38 -9.71
CA GLY A 410 -28.33 8.44 -10.07
C GLY A 410 -29.04 8.20 -11.40
N THR A 411 -28.43 7.46 -12.33
CA THR A 411 -29.07 7.07 -13.60
C THR A 411 -30.28 6.15 -13.38
N SER A 412 -30.14 5.17 -12.49
CA SER A 412 -31.24 4.27 -12.11
C SER A 412 -32.38 5.03 -11.41
N ILE A 413 -32.04 5.99 -10.54
CA ILE A 413 -33.02 6.79 -9.81
C ILE A 413 -33.84 7.67 -10.77
N ILE A 414 -33.20 8.40 -11.67
CA ILE A 414 -33.93 9.25 -12.64
C ILE A 414 -34.72 8.43 -13.64
N THR A 415 -34.29 7.20 -13.94
CA THR A 415 -35.04 6.27 -14.80
C THR A 415 -36.33 5.82 -14.12
N LYS A 416 -36.28 5.42 -12.83
CA LYS A 416 -37.49 5.08 -12.04
C LYS A 416 -38.42 6.27 -11.84
N LEU A 417 -37.87 7.48 -11.68
CA LEU A 417 -38.69 8.68 -11.63
C LEU A 417 -39.42 8.92 -12.95
N ALA A 418 -38.69 8.86 -14.08
CA ALA A 418 -39.25 9.13 -15.40
C ALA A 418 -40.28 8.08 -15.86
N SER A 419 -40.19 6.84 -15.38
CA SER A 419 -41.21 5.83 -15.66
C SER A 419 -42.56 6.16 -15.00
N ARG A 420 -42.54 6.86 -13.86
CA ARG A 420 -43.73 7.27 -13.09
C ARG A 420 -44.25 8.67 -13.46
N ARG A 421 -43.35 9.62 -13.67
CA ARG A 421 -43.64 11.04 -13.93
C ARG A 421 -43.00 11.50 -15.24
N ARG A 422 -43.58 11.08 -16.36
CA ARG A 422 -43.11 11.46 -17.71
C ARG A 422 -43.26 12.96 -17.98
N ASP A 423 -44.20 13.62 -17.30
CA ASP A 423 -44.44 15.06 -17.36
C ASP A 423 -43.22 15.87 -16.86
N LEU A 424 -42.53 15.38 -15.83
CA LEU A 424 -41.38 16.08 -15.24
C LEU A 424 -40.09 15.97 -16.07
N ALA A 425 -39.93 14.89 -16.84
CA ALA A 425 -38.67 14.49 -17.44
C ALA A 425 -38.61 14.75 -18.96
N LYS A 426 -38.23 15.96 -19.36
CA LYS A 426 -38.09 16.34 -20.78
C LYS A 426 -37.01 15.56 -21.50
N LYS A 427 -35.88 15.35 -20.81
CA LYS A 427 -34.71 14.65 -21.34
C LYS A 427 -33.94 14.01 -20.20
N LEU A 428 -33.45 12.79 -20.44
CA LEU A 428 -32.55 12.09 -19.55
C LEU A 428 -31.13 12.14 -20.12
N VAL A 429 -30.15 12.43 -19.26
CA VAL A 429 -28.72 12.39 -19.60
C VAL A 429 -28.03 11.46 -18.62
N PHE A 430 -27.32 10.46 -19.15
CA PHE A 430 -26.63 9.45 -18.35
C PHE A 430 -25.12 9.65 -18.41
N ILE A 431 -24.48 9.71 -17.24
CA ILE A 431 -23.04 9.80 -17.09
C ILE A 431 -22.56 8.54 -16.36
N SER A 432 -21.76 7.71 -17.02
CA SER A 432 -21.29 6.42 -16.47
C SER A 432 -22.43 5.62 -15.82
N PRO A 433 -23.47 5.24 -16.59
CA PRO A 433 -24.70 4.68 -16.07
C PRO A 433 -24.49 3.35 -15.34
N SER A 434 -25.38 3.07 -14.39
CA SER A 434 -25.51 1.71 -13.85
C SER A 434 -26.18 0.81 -14.90
N PRO A 435 -25.83 -0.49 -14.98
CA PRO A 435 -26.49 -1.40 -15.91
C PRO A 435 -28.00 -1.45 -15.66
N ILE A 436 -28.81 -1.42 -16.73
CA ILE A 436 -30.27 -1.48 -16.64
C ILE A 436 -30.72 -2.83 -16.05
N LYS A 437 -30.05 -3.93 -16.41
CA LYS A 437 -30.30 -5.28 -15.87
C LYS A 437 -29.85 -5.49 -14.42
N GLY A 438 -29.48 -4.42 -13.73
CA GLY A 438 -28.87 -4.46 -12.42
C GLY A 438 -27.41 -4.96 -12.41
N TYR A 439 -26.76 -4.77 -11.28
CA TYR A 439 -25.39 -5.20 -11.01
C TYR A 439 -25.36 -6.15 -9.80
N ARG A 440 -25.15 -7.44 -10.04
CA ARG A 440 -25.07 -8.45 -8.97
C ARG A 440 -23.72 -8.38 -8.27
N THR A 441 -23.74 -7.89 -7.03
CA THR A 441 -22.56 -7.87 -6.16
C THR A 441 -22.38 -9.24 -5.49
N PRO A 442 -21.22 -9.91 -5.63
CA PRO A 442 -20.96 -11.20 -4.97
C PRO A 442 -21.07 -11.08 -3.44
N LYS A 443 -21.61 -12.12 -2.78
CA LYS A 443 -21.85 -12.13 -1.31
C LYS A 443 -20.55 -11.89 -0.53
N GLU A 444 -19.44 -12.35 -1.07
CA GLU A 444 -18.09 -12.25 -0.51
C GLU A 444 -17.57 -10.79 -0.49
N SER A 445 -18.18 -9.89 -1.27
CA SER A 445 -17.78 -8.48 -1.35
C SER A 445 -18.38 -7.63 -0.22
N PHE A 446 -19.49 -8.06 0.41
CA PHE A 446 -20.18 -7.28 1.45
C PHE A 446 -19.34 -7.05 2.71
N PRO A 447 -18.57 -8.03 3.24
CA PRO A 447 -17.64 -7.77 4.33
C PRO A 447 -16.63 -6.66 3.99
N LEU A 448 -16.11 -6.63 2.76
CA LEU A 448 -15.19 -5.59 2.31
C LEU A 448 -15.88 -4.22 2.22
N LEU A 449 -17.08 -4.15 1.61
CA LEU A 449 -17.89 -2.93 1.53
C LEU A 449 -18.19 -2.35 2.93
N SER A 450 -18.42 -3.22 3.92
CA SER A 450 -18.67 -2.80 5.30
C SER A 450 -17.46 -2.11 5.95
N LEU A 451 -16.23 -2.42 5.54
CA LEU A 451 -15.02 -1.80 6.10
C LEU A 451 -14.88 -0.34 5.66
N TYR A 452 -15.27 -0.02 4.43
CA TYR A 452 -15.16 1.34 3.90
C TYR A 452 -16.00 2.36 4.68
N ARG A 453 -17.11 1.93 5.30
CA ARG A 453 -17.98 2.82 6.07
C ARG A 453 -17.22 3.55 7.19
N ASN A 454 -16.13 2.97 7.69
CA ASN A 454 -15.40 3.52 8.84
C ASN A 454 -13.94 3.82 8.50
N SER A 455 -13.56 3.85 7.21
CA SER A 455 -12.17 4.06 6.83
C SER A 455 -12.00 5.14 5.77
N PHE A 456 -11.48 6.29 6.21
CA PHE A 456 -11.08 7.37 5.32
C PHE A 456 -10.02 6.91 4.33
N SER A 457 -9.00 6.17 4.77
CA SER A 457 -7.92 5.72 3.88
C SER A 457 -8.41 4.78 2.79
N LEU A 458 -9.38 3.91 3.09
CA LEU A 458 -9.95 3.01 2.09
C LEU A 458 -10.78 3.79 1.05
N VAL A 459 -11.63 4.72 1.49
CA VAL A 459 -12.42 5.58 0.57
C VAL A 459 -11.50 6.49 -0.27
N GLU A 460 -10.47 7.07 0.36
CA GLU A 460 -9.44 7.87 -0.31
C GLU A 460 -8.77 7.09 -1.45
N GLY A 461 -8.44 5.81 -1.21
CA GLY A 461 -7.85 4.93 -2.20
C GLY A 461 -8.73 4.68 -3.43
N LEU A 462 -10.06 4.82 -3.32
CA LEU A 462 -11.00 4.68 -4.43
C LEU A 462 -11.15 5.98 -5.22
N ILE A 463 -11.24 7.13 -4.55
CA ILE A 463 -11.58 8.42 -5.18
C ILE A 463 -10.34 9.09 -5.78
N TYR A 464 -9.19 9.05 -5.11
CA TYR A 464 -7.99 9.77 -5.52
C TYR A 464 -7.40 9.36 -6.88
N PRO A 465 -7.48 8.10 -7.34
CA PRO A 465 -7.04 7.73 -8.68
C PRO A 465 -7.89 8.35 -9.80
N ILE A 466 -9.15 8.68 -9.50
CA ILE A 466 -10.13 9.19 -10.47
C ILE A 466 -10.03 10.71 -10.60
N ILE A 467 -9.83 11.41 -9.48
CA ILE A 467 -9.88 12.87 -9.42
C ILE A 467 -8.47 13.45 -9.26
N LYS A 468 -8.04 14.23 -10.27
CA LYS A 468 -6.71 14.86 -10.31
C LYS A 468 -6.55 15.96 -9.26
N ASP A 469 -7.59 16.76 -9.00
CA ASP A 469 -7.57 17.78 -7.96
C ASP A 469 -7.65 17.15 -6.56
N ARG A 470 -6.53 17.20 -5.84
CA ARG A 470 -6.39 16.65 -4.48
C ARG A 470 -7.29 17.32 -3.46
N LYS A 471 -7.56 18.62 -3.61
CA LYS A 471 -8.42 19.37 -2.68
C LYS A 471 -9.86 18.93 -2.84
N LEU A 472 -10.36 18.89 -4.09
CA LEU A 472 -11.69 18.38 -4.39
C LEU A 472 -11.84 16.91 -3.99
N ALA A 473 -10.88 16.06 -4.36
CA ALA A 473 -10.92 14.64 -4.04
C ALA A 473 -11.04 14.39 -2.53
N ARG A 474 -10.31 15.17 -1.70
CA ARG A 474 -10.39 15.06 -0.23
C ARG A 474 -11.75 15.46 0.31
N GLU A 475 -12.39 16.50 -0.23
CA GLU A 475 -13.75 16.88 0.19
C GLU A 475 -14.78 15.82 -0.23
N LEU A 476 -14.62 15.21 -1.41
CA LEU A 476 -15.49 14.12 -1.87
C LEU A 476 -15.35 12.85 -1.02
N VAL A 477 -14.15 12.54 -0.54
CA VAL A 477 -13.94 11.44 0.43
C VAL A 477 -14.69 11.71 1.73
N LYS A 478 -14.67 12.95 2.23
CA LYS A 478 -15.44 13.33 3.43
C LYS A 478 -16.94 13.22 3.20
N ASP A 479 -17.43 13.70 2.06
CA ASP A 479 -18.85 13.59 1.69
C ASP A 479 -19.30 12.12 1.59
N ALA A 480 -18.48 11.26 0.99
CA ALA A 480 -18.74 9.83 0.92
C ALA A 480 -18.79 9.17 2.31
N LEU A 481 -17.97 9.62 3.27
CA LEU A 481 -18.01 9.11 4.65
C LEU A 481 -19.25 9.59 5.44
N ARG A 482 -19.81 10.75 5.08
CA ARG A 482 -21.07 11.27 5.65
C ARG A 482 -22.28 10.46 5.18
N MET A 483 -22.12 9.67 4.12
CA MET A 483 -23.16 8.74 3.68
C MET A 483 -23.67 7.88 4.84
N ASP A 484 -24.98 7.64 4.89
CA ASP A 484 -25.60 6.74 5.86
C ASP A 484 -24.84 5.40 5.84
N PRO A 485 -24.36 4.90 7.01
CA PRO A 485 -23.61 3.66 7.07
C PRO A 485 -24.33 2.46 6.44
N ARG A 486 -25.68 2.46 6.42
CA ARG A 486 -26.49 1.43 5.77
C ARG A 486 -26.31 1.46 4.25
N GLY A 487 -26.14 2.64 3.65
CA GLY A 487 -25.98 2.82 2.21
C GLY A 487 -24.76 2.10 1.62
N PHE A 488 -23.70 1.85 2.42
CA PHE A 488 -22.53 1.09 1.97
C PHE A 488 -22.87 -0.37 1.59
N LEU A 489 -23.93 -0.94 2.17
CA LEU A 489 -24.38 -2.30 1.91
C LEU A 489 -25.70 -2.35 1.15
N GLU A 490 -26.63 -1.44 1.46
CA GLU A 490 -27.96 -1.44 0.85
C GLU A 490 -27.97 -0.84 -0.56
N ASN A 491 -27.12 0.15 -0.89
CA ASN A 491 -27.08 0.70 -2.26
C ASN A 491 -26.62 -0.35 -3.30
N PRO A 492 -25.57 -1.17 -3.04
CA PRO A 492 -25.21 -2.27 -3.93
C PRO A 492 -26.31 -3.32 -4.10
N LYS A 493 -27.13 -3.58 -3.06
CA LYS A 493 -28.30 -4.48 -3.16
C LYS A 493 -29.39 -3.85 -4.01
N ALA A 494 -29.71 -2.58 -3.77
CA ALA A 494 -30.70 -1.85 -4.55
C ALA A 494 -30.33 -1.78 -6.04
N LEU A 495 -29.04 -1.65 -6.36
CA LEU A 495 -28.53 -1.69 -7.74
C LEU A 495 -28.56 -3.08 -8.39
N SER A 496 -28.84 -4.15 -7.63
CA SER A 496 -28.98 -5.49 -8.21
C SER A 496 -30.38 -5.76 -8.78
N GLU A 497 -31.34 -4.85 -8.54
CA GLU A 497 -32.67 -4.88 -9.15
C GLU A 497 -32.58 -4.70 -10.67
N ASP A 498 -33.37 -5.46 -11.42
CA ASP A 498 -33.57 -5.25 -12.85
C ASP A 498 -34.54 -4.07 -13.05
N LEU A 499 -34.19 -3.15 -13.95
CA LEU A 499 -34.95 -1.94 -14.26
C LEU A 499 -35.78 -2.07 -15.55
N THR A 500 -35.79 -3.26 -16.19
CA THR A 500 -36.64 -3.50 -17.37
C THR A 500 -38.09 -3.83 -17.05
N GLU A 501 -38.38 -4.22 -15.80
CA GLU A 501 -39.74 -4.38 -15.26
C GLU A 501 -40.29 -3.02 -14.79
#